data_AF-A0A7C7KVB6-F1
#
_entry.id   AF-A0A7C7KVB6-F1
#
_cell.length_a   1.000
_cell.length_b   1.000
_cell.length_c   1.000
_cell.angle_alpha   90.00
_cell.angle_beta   90.00
_cell.angle_gamma   90.00
#
_symmetry.space_group_name_H-M   'P 1'
#
loop_
_entity.id
_entity.type
_entity.pdbx_description
1 polymer ?
#
loop_
_entity_poly.entity_id
_entity_poly.type
_entity_poly.pdbx_seq_one_letter_code
_entity_poly.pdbx_strand_id
1 'polypeptide(L)'
;MEINMDVLRPYGGIYTAHLAQVALLRTGKPMRSAEIKDAIRSVVDISLFYLRQQLRHHSSFVFIKRRWELQWRSEAMHTPLEGTVSNIFLQWGQPVTVDELTKWIAPARDELPDRLAEPIAHILETRTQAFWRVDDMHYGSTAWLLDLSGGSEEDVIADNFFGEEERIVELLKRVDELRLNWEAPLSIICRELLDKLGQPLSHHEITLICWRGRHRELSPHEFLPQLFADARLLVVAPGYWCTPTLIERLRQVVLEESKMLDTAIAEASTDVDKMLKRAVVLSRRRKPPQPLQLTSDDWNELEQWLRSQGEPVHIERILTEMLELDPIDEQYVPTLHQVWEKLHQDKRLTCVGNHKWLPVDAIPEWVHTTPQALIPQPPLPPPEDLEASMSDL
;
A
#
# COMPACT_ATOMS: atom_id res chain seq x y z
N MET A 1 -21.16 15.65 -17.33
CA MET A 1 -20.71 14.38 -17.93
C MET A 1 -20.30 13.49 -16.78
N GLU A 2 -21.04 12.42 -16.52
CA GLU A 2 -20.62 11.43 -15.52
C GLU A 2 -19.37 10.72 -16.07
N ILE A 3 -18.28 10.73 -15.30
CA ILE A 3 -17.06 10.01 -15.70
C ILE A 3 -17.33 8.55 -15.38
N ASN A 4 -17.14 7.68 -16.36
CA ASN A 4 -17.26 6.24 -16.16
C ASN A 4 -16.17 5.77 -15.19
N MET A 5 -16.57 5.27 -14.02
CA MET A 5 -15.67 4.78 -12.97
C MET A 5 -14.82 3.59 -13.45
N ASP A 6 -15.26 2.85 -14.46
CA ASP A 6 -14.49 1.73 -15.03
C ASP A 6 -13.20 2.19 -15.70
N VAL A 7 -13.16 3.42 -16.23
CA VAL A 7 -11.94 4.02 -16.81
C VAL A 7 -10.88 4.29 -15.74
N LEU A 8 -11.31 4.50 -14.49
CA LEU A 8 -10.42 4.82 -13.37
C LEU A 8 -9.89 3.58 -12.64
N ARG A 9 -10.52 2.41 -12.78
CA ARG A 9 -10.11 1.17 -12.10
C ARG A 9 -8.63 0.81 -12.30
N PRO A 10 -8.05 0.87 -13.53
CA PRO A 10 -6.62 0.58 -13.71
C PRO A 10 -5.70 1.49 -12.89
N TYR A 11 -6.15 2.70 -12.54
CA TYR A 11 -5.37 3.68 -11.79
C TYR A 11 -5.55 3.57 -10.27
N GLY A 12 -6.51 2.77 -9.78
CA GLY A 12 -6.71 2.56 -8.34
C GLY A 12 -5.50 1.91 -7.67
N GLY A 13 -4.91 0.89 -8.33
CA GLY A 13 -3.67 0.26 -7.89
C GLY A 13 -2.47 1.22 -7.90
N ILE A 14 -2.33 2.04 -8.95
CA ILE A 14 -1.29 3.07 -9.07
C ILE A 14 -1.41 4.11 -7.95
N TYR A 15 -2.62 4.59 -7.68
CA TYR A 15 -2.86 5.53 -6.60
C TYR A 15 -2.53 4.95 -5.23
N THR A 16 -2.90 3.68 -4.99
CA THR A 16 -2.57 2.96 -3.75
C THR A 16 -1.06 2.79 -3.59
N ALA A 17 -0.36 2.41 -4.66
CA ALA A 17 1.10 2.32 -4.72
C ALA A 17 1.74 3.68 -4.41
N HIS A 18 1.27 4.77 -5.01
CA HIS A 18 1.76 6.12 -4.71
C HIS A 18 1.63 6.47 -3.22
N LEU A 19 0.48 6.21 -2.60
CA LEU A 19 0.28 6.47 -1.16
C LEU A 19 1.25 5.65 -0.28
N ALA A 20 1.46 4.39 -0.62
CA ALA A 20 2.41 3.53 0.09
C ALA A 20 3.86 4.01 -0.09
N GLN A 21 4.24 4.44 -1.30
CA GLN A 21 5.55 5.00 -1.58
C GLN A 21 5.80 6.27 -0.78
N VAL A 22 4.81 7.18 -0.69
CA VAL A 22 4.87 8.37 0.16
C VAL A 22 5.13 7.99 1.63
N ALA A 23 4.43 6.97 2.15
CA ALA A 23 4.62 6.50 3.51
C ALA A 23 6.05 5.94 3.75
N LEU A 24 6.56 5.13 2.82
CA LEU A 24 7.91 4.56 2.91
C LEU A 24 9.03 5.60 2.75
N LEU A 25 8.84 6.59 1.88
CA LEU A 25 9.79 7.70 1.71
C LEU A 25 9.83 8.59 2.96
N ARG A 26 8.68 8.88 3.55
CA ARG A 26 8.58 9.73 4.75
C ARG A 26 9.23 9.09 5.98
N THR A 27 9.10 7.78 6.14
CA THR A 27 9.66 7.06 7.28
C THR A 27 11.12 6.64 7.07
N GLY A 28 11.56 6.55 5.81
CA GLY A 28 12.93 6.17 5.45
C GLY A 28 13.30 4.73 5.81
N LYS A 29 12.32 3.86 6.13
CA LYS A 29 12.56 2.48 6.56
C LYS A 29 11.53 1.51 6.00
N PRO A 30 11.83 0.19 5.95
CA PRO A 30 10.85 -0.83 5.58
C PRO A 30 9.67 -0.86 6.57
N MET A 31 8.45 -1.00 6.07
CA MET A 31 7.22 -0.97 6.88
C MET A 31 6.39 -2.23 6.71
N ARG A 32 5.70 -2.64 7.78
CA ARG A 32 4.64 -3.68 7.71
C ARG A 32 3.40 -3.14 7.01
N SER A 33 2.52 -4.02 6.52
CA SER A 33 1.30 -3.58 5.83
C SER A 33 0.38 -2.78 6.76
N ALA A 34 0.31 -3.16 8.04
CA ALA A 34 -0.44 -2.43 9.06
C ALA A 34 0.13 -1.02 9.29
N GLU A 35 1.45 -0.89 9.37
CA GLU A 35 2.13 0.41 9.53
C GLU A 35 1.86 1.33 8.32
N ILE A 36 1.88 0.78 7.09
CA ILE A 36 1.56 1.55 5.87
C ILE A 36 0.10 1.97 5.87
N LYS A 37 -0.82 1.02 6.15
CA LYS A 37 -2.26 1.31 6.24
C LYS A 37 -2.52 2.44 7.22
N ASP A 38 -1.93 2.38 8.42
CA ASP A 38 -2.11 3.42 9.43
C ASP A 38 -1.58 4.78 8.97
N ALA A 39 -0.43 4.81 8.28
CA ALA A 39 0.15 6.03 7.74
C ALA A 39 -0.73 6.70 6.67
N ILE A 40 -1.44 5.90 5.85
CA ILE A 40 -2.30 6.42 4.77
C ILE A 40 -3.77 6.54 5.16
N ARG A 41 -4.17 6.05 6.34
CA ARG A 41 -5.57 5.97 6.81
C ARG A 41 -6.31 7.30 6.76
N SER A 42 -5.61 8.40 7.01
CA SER A 42 -6.17 9.77 6.93
C SER A 42 -6.59 10.17 5.52
N VAL A 43 -6.03 9.54 4.50
CA VAL A 43 -6.30 9.79 3.08
C VAL A 43 -7.26 8.74 2.52
N VAL A 44 -7.06 7.46 2.85
CA VAL A 44 -7.93 6.35 2.42
C VAL A 44 -7.86 5.20 3.42
N ASP A 45 -9.02 4.69 3.84
CA ASP A 45 -9.11 3.52 4.73
C ASP A 45 -9.40 2.26 3.92
N ILE A 46 -8.34 1.55 3.56
CA ILE A 46 -8.39 0.29 2.80
C ILE A 46 -8.06 -0.90 3.70
N SER A 47 -8.40 -2.10 3.23
CA SER A 47 -8.01 -3.32 3.90
C SER A 47 -6.54 -3.66 3.67
N LEU A 48 -5.96 -4.41 4.62
CA LEU A 48 -4.57 -4.87 4.50
C LEU A 48 -4.38 -5.78 3.29
N PHE A 49 -5.41 -6.58 2.99
CA PHE A 49 -5.39 -7.45 1.84
C PHE A 49 -5.32 -6.67 0.53
N TYR A 50 -6.21 -5.68 0.35
CA TYR A 50 -6.20 -4.85 -0.86
C TYR A 50 -4.85 -4.17 -1.02
N LEU A 51 -4.33 -3.56 0.07
CA LEU A 51 -3.00 -2.96 0.07
C LEU A 51 -1.93 -3.95 -0.39
N ARG A 52 -1.83 -5.13 0.24
CA ARG A 52 -0.84 -6.15 -0.14
C ARG A 52 -0.98 -6.59 -1.58
N GLN A 53 -2.20 -6.81 -2.05
CA GLN A 53 -2.44 -7.21 -3.43
C GLN A 53 -1.87 -6.16 -4.39
N GLN A 54 -2.17 -4.87 -4.18
CA GLN A 54 -1.65 -3.80 -5.03
C GLN A 54 -0.13 -3.71 -4.97
N LEU A 55 0.47 -3.80 -3.77
CA LEU A 55 1.93 -3.74 -3.62
C LEU A 55 2.64 -4.95 -4.24
N ARG A 56 2.09 -6.16 -4.15
CA ARG A 56 2.65 -7.37 -4.78
C ARG A 56 2.69 -7.28 -6.31
N HIS A 57 1.72 -6.60 -6.91
CA HIS A 57 1.65 -6.43 -8.36
C HIS A 57 2.44 -5.24 -8.89
N HIS A 58 2.98 -4.39 -8.01
CA HIS A 58 3.67 -3.18 -8.40
C HIS A 58 5.18 -3.33 -8.29
N SER A 59 5.90 -3.12 -9.40
CA SER A 59 7.35 -3.38 -9.52
C SER A 59 8.23 -2.51 -8.63
N SER A 60 7.73 -1.38 -8.15
CA SER A 60 8.45 -0.50 -7.22
C SER A 60 8.59 -1.05 -5.80
N PHE A 61 7.91 -2.15 -5.45
CA PHE A 61 7.92 -2.67 -4.08
C PHE A 61 8.51 -4.08 -4.02
N VAL A 62 9.26 -4.32 -2.95
CA VAL A 62 9.73 -5.64 -2.55
C VAL A 62 9.21 -5.97 -1.16
N PHE A 63 8.96 -7.25 -0.94
CA PHE A 63 8.55 -7.76 0.35
C PHE A 63 9.68 -8.60 0.95
N ILE A 64 10.42 -8.02 1.89
CA ILE A 64 11.62 -8.62 2.51
C ILE A 64 11.40 -8.73 4.00
N LYS A 65 11.58 -9.93 4.57
CA LYS A 65 11.44 -10.20 6.02
C LYS A 65 10.15 -9.63 6.61
N ARG A 66 9.02 -9.86 5.93
CA ARG A 66 7.67 -9.40 6.32
C ARG A 66 7.49 -7.88 6.36
N ARG A 67 8.34 -7.13 5.65
CA ARG A 67 8.24 -5.68 5.50
C ARG A 67 8.30 -5.30 4.03
N TRP A 68 7.49 -4.33 3.66
CA TRP A 68 7.53 -3.66 2.37
C TRP A 68 8.67 -2.66 2.35
N GLU A 69 9.41 -2.66 1.25
CA GLU A 69 10.46 -1.70 0.95
C GLU A 69 10.37 -1.32 -0.53
N LEU A 70 10.90 -0.14 -0.87
CA LEU A 70 11.06 0.29 -2.24
C LEU A 70 12.18 -0.51 -2.91
N GLN A 71 11.90 -1.06 -4.09
CA GLN A 71 12.84 -1.87 -4.88
C GLN A 71 14.19 -1.16 -5.01
N TRP A 72 14.20 0.11 -5.43
CA TRP A 72 15.43 0.88 -5.61
C TRP A 72 16.24 1.01 -4.31
N ARG A 73 15.58 1.07 -3.14
CA ARG A 73 16.25 1.19 -1.84
C ARG A 73 16.94 -0.11 -1.47
N SER A 74 16.29 -1.25 -1.74
CA SER A 74 16.88 -2.57 -1.51
C SER A 74 18.11 -2.85 -2.41
N GLU A 75 18.19 -2.19 -3.56
CA GLU A 75 19.29 -2.33 -4.52
C GLU A 75 20.37 -1.24 -4.38
N ALA A 76 20.11 -0.16 -3.62
CA ALA A 76 20.96 1.03 -3.58
C ALA A 76 22.42 0.76 -3.16
N MET A 77 22.66 -0.27 -2.34
CA MET A 77 24.00 -0.71 -1.93
C MET A 77 24.83 -1.30 -3.08
N HIS A 78 24.17 -1.84 -4.10
CA HIS A 78 24.81 -2.58 -5.19
C HIS A 78 24.75 -1.83 -6.53
N THR A 79 23.94 -0.77 -6.60
CA THR A 79 23.76 0.05 -7.80
C THR A 79 24.62 1.32 -7.72
N PRO A 80 25.25 1.76 -8.83
CA PRO A 80 25.91 3.06 -8.88
C PRO A 80 24.97 4.20 -8.47
N LEU A 81 25.51 5.24 -7.83
CA LEU A 81 24.70 6.35 -7.32
C LEU A 81 23.82 6.99 -8.40
N GLU A 82 24.38 7.20 -9.60
CA GLU A 82 23.65 7.71 -10.77
C GLU A 82 22.44 6.82 -11.12
N GLY A 83 22.63 5.49 -11.12
CA GLY A 83 21.55 4.53 -11.38
C GLY A 83 20.47 4.57 -10.29
N THR A 84 20.85 4.71 -9.02
CA THR A 84 19.88 4.89 -7.92
C THR A 84 19.06 6.16 -8.10
N VAL A 85 19.71 7.28 -8.44
CA VAL A 85 19.04 8.57 -8.68
C VAL A 85 18.07 8.45 -9.86
N SER A 86 18.50 7.88 -11.00
CA SER A 86 17.62 7.63 -12.16
C SER A 86 16.41 6.78 -11.81
N ASN A 87 16.60 5.69 -11.06
CA ASN A 87 15.50 4.81 -10.63
C ASN A 87 14.50 5.53 -9.74
N ILE A 88 14.97 6.39 -8.82
CA ILE A 88 14.09 7.20 -7.99
C ILE A 88 13.23 8.12 -8.86
N PHE A 89 13.82 8.84 -9.81
CA PHE A 89 13.05 9.73 -10.68
C PHE A 89 12.01 8.98 -11.52
N LEU A 90 12.39 7.84 -12.12
CA LEU A 90 11.47 7.03 -12.91
C LEU A 90 10.29 6.50 -12.09
N GLN A 91 10.51 6.13 -10.83
CA GLN A 91 9.44 5.61 -9.97
C GLN A 91 8.65 6.71 -9.26
N TRP A 92 9.23 7.88 -9.02
CA TRP A 92 8.59 8.97 -8.29
C TRP A 92 7.77 9.89 -9.20
N GLY A 93 8.28 10.19 -10.40
CA GLY A 93 7.58 11.01 -11.39
C GLY A 93 7.38 12.46 -11.00
N GLN A 94 8.10 12.98 -10.00
CA GLN A 94 7.98 14.37 -9.57
C GLN A 94 9.34 15.00 -9.37
N PRO A 95 9.47 16.32 -9.57
CA PRO A 95 10.70 17.04 -9.32
C PRO A 95 11.11 16.89 -7.86
N VAL A 96 12.40 16.72 -7.63
CA VAL A 96 12.95 16.55 -6.28
C VAL A 96 14.20 17.39 -6.11
N THR A 97 14.43 17.78 -4.86
CA THR A 97 15.64 18.50 -4.46
C THR A 97 16.79 17.53 -4.17
N VAL A 98 18.02 18.07 -4.19
CA VAL A 98 19.22 17.34 -3.74
C VAL A 98 19.08 16.87 -2.29
N ASP A 99 18.49 17.70 -1.42
CA ASP A 99 18.27 17.38 -0.01
C ASP A 99 17.31 16.20 0.18
N GLU A 100 16.20 16.16 -0.56
CA GLU A 100 15.27 15.03 -0.53
C GLU A 100 15.92 13.73 -1.02
N LEU A 101 16.60 13.78 -2.17
CA LEU A 101 17.34 12.62 -2.69
C LEU A 101 18.37 12.11 -1.68
N THR A 102 19.10 13.03 -1.06
CA THR A 102 20.10 12.71 -0.05
C THR A 102 19.45 12.02 1.16
N LYS A 103 18.33 12.56 1.68
CA LYS A 103 17.58 11.97 2.79
C LYS A 103 17.06 10.57 2.46
N TRP A 104 16.67 10.32 1.22
CA TRP A 104 16.16 9.02 0.80
C TRP A 104 17.28 8.00 0.56
N ILE A 105 18.39 8.42 -0.04
CA ILE A 105 19.50 7.53 -0.44
C ILE A 105 20.44 7.23 0.73
N ALA A 106 20.69 8.19 1.62
CA ALA A 106 21.66 8.04 2.71
C ALA A 106 21.38 6.81 3.61
N PRO A 107 20.14 6.57 4.11
CA PRO A 107 19.82 5.37 4.88
C PRO A 107 19.95 4.09 4.06
N ALA A 108 19.70 4.16 2.75
CA ALA A 108 19.78 3.01 1.85
C ALA A 108 21.21 2.53 1.61
N ARG A 109 22.18 3.45 1.70
CA ARG A 109 23.61 3.20 1.46
C ARG A 109 24.45 3.10 2.73
N ASP A 110 23.83 3.23 3.90
CA ASP A 110 24.53 3.38 5.19
C ASP A 110 25.57 4.53 5.17
N GLU A 111 25.20 5.64 4.52
CA GLU A 111 26.04 6.83 4.37
C GLU A 111 25.44 8.03 5.11
N LEU A 112 26.27 9.03 5.41
CA LEU A 112 25.81 10.30 5.97
C LEU A 112 25.26 11.20 4.85
N PRO A 113 24.13 11.89 5.06
CA PRO A 113 23.57 12.85 4.10
C PRO A 113 24.61 13.80 3.49
N ASP A 114 25.43 14.44 4.33
CA ASP A 114 26.42 15.43 3.91
C ASP A 114 27.47 14.88 2.92
N ARG A 115 27.73 13.57 2.94
CA ARG A 115 28.68 12.92 2.01
C ARG A 115 28.09 12.69 0.63
N LEU A 116 26.77 12.63 0.51
CA LEU A 116 26.07 12.34 -0.73
C LEU A 116 25.58 13.60 -1.46
N ALA A 117 25.40 14.72 -0.75
CA ALA A 117 24.84 15.94 -1.31
C ALA A 117 25.65 16.48 -2.52
N GLU A 118 26.97 16.61 -2.39
CA GLU A 118 27.85 17.10 -3.47
C GLU A 118 27.91 16.12 -4.65
N PRO A 119 28.12 14.79 -4.47
CA PRO A 119 28.04 13.83 -5.57
C PRO A 119 26.69 13.84 -6.29
N ILE A 120 25.57 13.92 -5.56
CA ILE A 120 24.23 13.96 -6.16
C ILE A 120 24.06 15.25 -6.97
N ALA A 121 24.40 16.41 -6.42
CA ALA A 121 24.33 17.68 -7.14
C ALA A 121 25.18 17.65 -8.41
N HIS A 122 26.41 17.14 -8.31
CA HIS A 122 27.30 17.00 -9.47
C HIS A 122 26.71 16.11 -10.56
N ILE A 123 26.10 14.98 -10.20
CA ILE A 123 25.42 14.09 -11.18
C ILE A 123 24.29 14.83 -11.88
N LEU A 124 23.42 15.51 -11.12
CA LEU A 124 22.26 16.22 -11.67
C LEU A 124 22.65 17.38 -12.59
N GLU A 125 23.74 18.08 -12.29
CA GLU A 125 24.24 19.20 -13.09
C GLU A 125 25.00 18.76 -14.35
N THR A 126 25.79 17.69 -14.26
CA THR A 126 26.66 17.26 -15.38
C THR A 126 26.00 16.28 -16.34
N ARG A 127 25.02 15.49 -15.89
CA ARG A 127 24.32 14.49 -16.71
C ARG A 127 23.06 15.06 -17.35
N THR A 128 23.21 16.13 -18.12
CA THR A 128 22.09 16.87 -18.75
C THR A 128 21.26 16.05 -19.73
N GLN A 129 21.77 14.90 -20.19
CA GLN A 129 21.02 13.96 -21.02
C GLN A 129 20.01 13.11 -20.22
N ALA A 130 20.24 12.92 -18.91
CA ALA A 130 19.40 12.11 -18.03
C ALA A 130 18.54 12.95 -17.08
N PHE A 131 19.05 14.12 -16.69
CA PHE A 131 18.39 15.03 -15.77
C PHE A 131 18.35 16.43 -16.34
N TRP A 132 17.33 17.18 -15.93
CA TRP A 132 17.22 18.59 -16.24
C TRP A 132 16.73 19.35 -15.02
N ARG A 133 17.03 20.65 -14.98
CA ARG A 133 16.66 21.53 -13.88
C ARG A 133 15.26 22.09 -14.15
N VAL A 134 14.32 21.81 -13.24
CA VAL A 134 12.91 22.24 -13.36
C VAL A 134 12.74 23.66 -12.86
N ASP A 135 13.37 23.97 -11.72
CA ASP A 135 13.45 25.31 -11.14
C ASP A 135 14.77 25.49 -10.37
N ASP A 136 14.87 26.53 -9.54
CA ASP A 136 16.10 26.83 -8.81
C ASP A 136 16.58 25.70 -7.89
N MET A 137 15.69 24.84 -7.40
CA MET A 137 16.03 23.81 -6.39
C MET A 137 15.68 22.39 -6.82
N HIS A 138 14.78 22.23 -7.78
CA HIS A 138 14.26 20.95 -8.20
C HIS A 138 14.85 20.49 -9.53
N TYR A 139 15.12 19.19 -9.58
CA TYR A 139 15.54 18.48 -10.77
C TYR A 139 14.46 17.50 -11.20
N GLY A 140 14.45 17.14 -12.48
CA GLY A 140 13.57 16.15 -13.06
C GLY A 140 14.31 15.24 -14.02
N SER A 141 13.69 14.12 -14.41
CA SER A 141 14.27 13.26 -15.45
C SER A 141 13.91 13.76 -16.83
N THR A 142 14.88 13.71 -17.75
CA THR A 142 14.63 13.94 -19.17
C THR A 142 13.75 12.85 -19.78
N ALA A 143 13.69 11.66 -19.17
CA ALA A 143 12.81 10.58 -19.61
C ALA A 143 11.32 10.93 -19.48
N TRP A 144 10.95 11.97 -18.75
CA TRP A 144 9.57 12.47 -18.69
C TRP A 144 9.19 13.39 -19.86
N LEU A 145 10.21 13.88 -20.58
CA LEU A 145 10.03 14.80 -21.68
C LEU A 145 9.69 14.02 -22.93
N LEU A 146 8.75 14.57 -23.70
CA LEU A 146 8.39 14.06 -25.00
C LEU A 146 9.53 14.33 -26.00
N ASP A 147 10.01 13.31 -26.67
CA ASP A 147 10.96 13.46 -27.78
C ASP A 147 10.21 14.00 -29.00
N LEU A 148 10.57 15.22 -29.40
CA LEU A 148 10.00 15.94 -30.54
C LEU A 148 10.94 15.96 -31.76
N SER A 149 11.96 15.10 -31.78
CA SER A 149 12.91 15.00 -32.90
C SER A 149 12.26 14.46 -34.19
N GLY A 150 11.14 13.75 -34.07
CA GLY A 150 10.30 13.31 -35.19
C GLY A 150 9.71 14.48 -36.00
N GLY A 151 9.77 14.38 -37.33
CA GLY A 151 9.27 15.42 -38.23
C GLY A 151 7.75 15.50 -38.34
N SER A 152 7.04 14.44 -37.93
CA SER A 152 5.58 14.33 -37.95
C SER A 152 5.02 13.88 -36.60
N GLU A 153 3.71 14.05 -36.40
CA GLU A 153 3.02 13.55 -35.19
C GLU A 153 3.04 12.03 -35.10
N GLU A 154 3.01 11.32 -36.24
CA GLU A 154 3.11 9.86 -36.27
C GLU A 154 4.49 9.39 -35.80
N ASP A 155 5.57 10.07 -36.21
CA ASP A 155 6.93 9.77 -35.76
C ASP A 155 7.06 10.00 -34.24
N VAL A 156 6.57 11.14 -33.75
CA VAL A 156 6.58 11.46 -32.30
C VAL A 156 5.81 10.39 -31.51
N ILE A 157 4.68 9.90 -32.01
CA ILE A 157 3.92 8.84 -31.35
C ILE A 157 4.73 7.54 -31.34
N ALA A 158 5.31 7.15 -32.48
CA ALA A 158 6.09 5.92 -32.59
C ALA A 158 7.34 5.93 -31.70
N ASP A 159 8.04 7.06 -31.62
CA ASP A 159 9.28 7.19 -30.85
C ASP A 159 9.05 7.17 -29.33
N ASN A 160 7.91 7.70 -28.87
CA ASN A 160 7.63 7.85 -27.43
C ASN A 160 6.70 6.78 -26.85
N PHE A 161 5.88 6.13 -27.67
CA PHE A 161 4.81 5.22 -27.22
C PHE A 161 4.85 3.87 -27.93
N PHE A 162 6.06 3.33 -28.12
CA PHE A 162 6.28 2.06 -28.79
C PHE A 162 5.42 0.93 -28.20
N GLY A 163 4.58 0.31 -29.02
CA GLY A 163 3.64 -0.75 -28.62
C GLY A 163 2.31 -0.27 -28.02
N GLU A 164 2.10 1.05 -27.89
CA GLU A 164 0.87 1.67 -27.40
C GLU A 164 0.26 2.67 -28.41
N GLU A 165 0.71 2.66 -29.67
CA GLU A 165 0.39 3.66 -30.68
C GLU A 165 -1.13 3.73 -30.93
N GLU A 166 -1.80 2.58 -31.04
CA GLU A 166 -3.26 2.51 -31.24
C GLU A 166 -4.03 3.15 -30.09
N ARG A 167 -3.59 2.91 -28.84
CA ARG A 167 -4.18 3.48 -27.62
C ARG A 167 -4.03 5.00 -27.61
N ILE A 168 -2.87 5.51 -28.00
CA ILE A 168 -2.60 6.95 -28.08
C ILE A 168 -3.44 7.59 -29.18
N VAL A 169 -3.58 6.97 -30.35
CA VAL A 169 -4.46 7.47 -31.42
C VAL A 169 -5.92 7.53 -30.96
N GLU A 170 -6.41 6.53 -30.23
CA GLU A 170 -7.76 6.56 -29.65
C GLU A 170 -7.91 7.66 -28.60
N LEU A 171 -6.92 7.83 -27.73
CA LEU A 171 -6.88 8.93 -26.76
C LEU A 171 -6.98 10.30 -27.44
N LEU A 172 -6.19 10.53 -28.50
CA LEU A 172 -6.20 11.80 -29.23
C LEU A 172 -7.55 12.08 -29.89
N LYS A 173 -8.21 11.06 -30.46
CA LYS A 173 -9.57 11.19 -31.01
C LYS A 173 -10.57 11.63 -29.93
N ARG A 174 -10.53 11.02 -28.74
CA ARG A 174 -11.37 11.42 -27.61
C ARG A 174 -11.11 12.86 -27.20
N VAL A 175 -9.85 13.32 -27.23
CA VAL A 175 -9.49 14.70 -26.92
C VAL A 175 -10.05 15.70 -27.94
N ASP A 176 -10.03 15.37 -29.23
CA ASP A 176 -10.61 16.22 -30.28
C ASP A 176 -12.11 16.50 -30.04
N GLU A 177 -12.83 15.52 -29.48
CA GLU A 177 -14.25 15.64 -29.14
C GLU A 177 -14.53 16.61 -27.99
N LEU A 178 -13.54 16.87 -27.11
CA LEU A 178 -13.70 17.71 -25.92
C LEU A 178 -13.79 19.21 -26.21
N ARG A 179 -13.41 19.63 -27.44
CA ARG A 179 -13.41 21.02 -27.92
C ARG A 179 -12.80 22.00 -26.91
N LEU A 180 -11.55 21.73 -26.52
CA LEU A 180 -10.81 22.56 -25.57
C LEU A 180 -10.46 23.94 -26.15
N ASN A 181 -10.42 24.96 -25.30
CA ASN A 181 -9.92 26.28 -25.70
C ASN A 181 -8.40 26.30 -25.62
N TRP A 182 -7.76 25.97 -26.74
CA TRP A 182 -6.30 25.92 -26.83
C TRP A 182 -5.62 27.27 -26.65
N GLU A 183 -6.31 28.40 -26.67
CA GLU A 183 -5.70 29.72 -26.41
C GLU A 183 -5.51 30.02 -24.92
N ALA A 184 -6.24 29.35 -24.03
CA ALA A 184 -6.18 29.58 -22.58
C ALA A 184 -4.81 29.19 -21.97
N PRO A 185 -4.41 29.74 -20.81
CA PRO A 185 -3.20 29.32 -20.12
C PRO A 185 -3.11 27.79 -19.94
N LEU A 186 -1.92 27.22 -20.14
CA LEU A 186 -1.71 25.76 -20.20
C LEU A 186 -2.25 25.03 -18.97
N SER A 187 -2.04 25.56 -17.76
CA SER A 187 -2.57 24.93 -16.55
C SER A 187 -4.09 24.89 -16.49
N ILE A 188 -4.79 25.85 -17.13
CA ILE A 188 -6.26 25.82 -17.26
C ILE A 188 -6.68 24.72 -18.23
N ILE A 189 -6.01 24.64 -19.38
CA ILE A 189 -6.26 23.61 -20.40
C ILE A 189 -6.04 22.22 -19.81
N CYS A 190 -4.92 21.98 -19.13
CA CYS A 190 -4.59 20.68 -18.55
C CYS A 190 -5.62 20.23 -17.50
N ARG A 191 -6.11 21.16 -16.64
CA ARG A 191 -7.19 20.83 -15.70
C ARG A 191 -8.48 20.49 -16.42
N GLU A 192 -8.89 21.31 -17.38
CA GLU A 192 -10.12 21.07 -18.15
C GLU A 192 -10.04 19.75 -18.91
N LEU A 193 -8.89 19.44 -19.51
CA LEU A 193 -8.58 18.19 -20.18
C LEU A 193 -8.74 17.01 -19.23
N LEU A 194 -8.06 17.01 -18.08
CA LEU A 194 -8.12 15.93 -17.11
C LEU A 194 -9.53 15.71 -16.55
N ASP A 195 -10.23 16.80 -16.19
CA ASP A 195 -11.59 16.74 -15.65
C ASP A 195 -12.61 16.26 -16.69
N LYS A 196 -12.48 16.68 -17.96
CA LYS A 196 -13.38 16.24 -19.04
C LYS A 196 -13.07 14.82 -19.49
N LEU A 197 -11.80 14.47 -19.66
CA LEU A 197 -11.40 13.13 -20.11
C LEU A 197 -11.68 12.08 -19.03
N GLY A 198 -11.59 12.49 -17.76
CA GLY A 198 -11.95 11.66 -16.62
C GLY A 198 -10.95 10.55 -16.30
N GLN A 199 -9.70 10.70 -16.72
CA GLN A 199 -8.62 9.76 -16.43
C GLN A 199 -7.31 10.52 -16.17
N PRO A 200 -6.42 10.00 -15.31
CA PRO A 200 -5.07 10.51 -15.20
C PRO A 200 -4.30 10.39 -16.52
N LEU A 201 -3.34 11.29 -16.74
CA LEU A 201 -2.47 11.27 -17.93
C LEU A 201 -1.00 11.30 -17.52
N SER A 202 -0.15 10.52 -18.17
CA SER A 202 1.30 10.57 -17.96
C SER A 202 1.91 11.89 -18.43
N HIS A 203 3.17 12.16 -18.03
CA HIS A 203 3.92 13.32 -18.56
C HIS A 203 3.96 13.36 -20.08
N HIS A 204 4.22 12.23 -20.73
CA HIS A 204 4.26 12.16 -22.19
C HIS A 204 2.89 12.39 -22.82
N GLU A 205 1.84 11.77 -22.30
CA GLU A 205 0.49 11.90 -22.83
C GLU A 205 0.00 13.34 -22.78
N ILE A 206 0.11 13.98 -21.60
CA ILE A 206 -0.37 15.36 -21.45
C ILE A 206 0.47 16.34 -22.27
N THR A 207 1.77 16.10 -22.40
CA THR A 207 2.66 16.92 -23.24
C THR A 207 2.32 16.76 -24.72
N LEU A 208 2.11 15.53 -25.20
CA LEU A 208 1.72 15.26 -26.60
C LEU A 208 0.41 15.96 -26.95
N ILE A 209 -0.60 15.81 -26.08
CA ILE A 209 -1.90 16.43 -26.28
C ILE A 209 -1.78 17.97 -26.36
N CYS A 210 -1.02 18.57 -25.45
CA CYS A 210 -0.85 20.03 -25.42
C CYS A 210 0.02 20.53 -26.59
N TRP A 211 1.06 19.80 -26.96
CA TRP A 211 1.90 20.08 -28.12
C TRP A 211 1.09 20.09 -29.41
N ARG A 212 0.26 19.06 -29.63
CA ARG A 212 -0.65 18.99 -30.78
C ARG A 212 -1.67 20.13 -30.77
N GLY A 213 -2.29 20.39 -29.62
CA GLY A 213 -3.31 21.45 -29.46
C GLY A 213 -2.77 22.86 -29.66
N ARG A 214 -1.48 23.10 -29.38
CA ARG A 214 -0.76 24.38 -29.55
C ARG A 214 0.03 24.45 -30.86
N HIS A 215 -0.48 23.84 -31.92
CA HIS A 215 0.12 23.89 -33.26
C HIS A 215 1.61 23.47 -33.32
N ARG A 216 2.04 22.57 -32.42
CA ARG A 216 3.39 22.00 -32.36
C ARG A 216 4.51 22.97 -31.98
N GLU A 217 4.16 24.11 -31.36
CA GLU A 217 5.13 25.14 -30.95
C GLU A 217 5.64 24.98 -29.50
N LEU A 218 5.09 24.02 -28.76
CA LEU A 218 5.34 23.86 -27.33
C LEU A 218 6.65 23.11 -27.04
N SER A 219 7.53 23.72 -26.23
CA SER A 219 8.74 23.08 -25.71
C SER A 219 8.43 22.24 -24.46
N PRO A 220 8.72 20.92 -24.43
CA PRO A 220 8.51 20.08 -23.26
C PRO A 220 9.24 20.59 -22.01
N HIS A 221 10.45 21.15 -22.20
CA HIS A 221 11.26 21.72 -21.12
C HIS A 221 10.64 22.96 -20.47
N GLU A 222 9.83 23.72 -21.20
CA GLU A 222 9.14 24.90 -20.66
C GLU A 222 7.73 24.56 -20.16
N PHE A 223 7.15 23.49 -20.66
CA PHE A 223 5.79 23.07 -20.36
C PHE A 223 5.65 22.42 -18.98
N LEU A 224 6.41 21.35 -18.70
CA LEU A 224 6.27 20.64 -17.43
C LEU A 224 6.53 21.51 -16.19
N PRO A 225 7.51 22.44 -16.14
CA PRO A 225 7.67 23.35 -14.99
C PRO A 225 6.41 24.17 -14.70
N GLN A 226 5.71 24.63 -15.74
CA GLN A 226 4.48 25.41 -15.58
C GLN A 226 3.36 24.57 -14.95
N LEU A 227 3.30 23.28 -15.25
CA LEU A 227 2.33 22.37 -14.65
C LEU A 227 2.70 22.05 -13.20
N PHE A 228 3.97 21.76 -12.90
CA PHE A 228 4.43 21.52 -11.53
C PHE A 228 4.23 22.73 -10.62
N ALA A 229 4.26 23.95 -11.18
CA ALA A 229 4.00 25.18 -10.43
C ALA A 229 2.50 25.39 -10.08
N ASP A 230 1.55 24.71 -10.72
CA ASP A 230 0.12 24.84 -10.40
C ASP A 230 -0.29 23.83 -9.32
N ALA A 231 -0.49 24.31 -8.09
CA ALA A 231 -0.89 23.47 -6.94
C ALA A 231 -2.23 22.71 -7.10
N ARG A 232 -3.02 23.01 -8.14
CA ARG A 232 -4.26 22.29 -8.47
C ARG A 232 -4.04 21.15 -9.47
N LEU A 233 -2.82 20.97 -9.96
CA LEU A 233 -2.41 19.80 -10.71
C LEU A 233 -1.52 18.98 -9.79
N LEU A 234 -2.01 17.79 -9.44
CA LEU A 234 -1.33 16.86 -8.56
C LEU A 234 -0.71 15.77 -9.42
N VAL A 235 0.41 15.22 -8.97
CA VAL A 235 1.07 14.11 -9.65
C VAL A 235 1.08 12.88 -8.76
N VAL A 236 0.64 11.78 -9.32
CA VAL A 236 0.65 10.45 -8.71
C VAL A 236 1.81 9.68 -9.34
N ALA A 237 2.65 9.08 -8.51
CA ALA A 237 3.77 8.25 -8.97
C ALA A 237 3.26 7.12 -9.90
N PRO A 238 3.95 6.79 -11.01
CA PRO A 238 5.27 7.28 -11.44
C PRO A 238 5.26 8.53 -12.35
N GLY A 239 4.21 9.35 -12.36
CA GLY A 239 4.15 10.57 -13.19
C GLY A 239 2.81 10.83 -13.87
N TYR A 240 1.71 10.46 -13.22
CA TYR A 240 0.35 10.64 -13.70
C TYR A 240 -0.27 11.91 -13.12
N TRP A 241 -0.62 12.85 -14.00
CA TRP A 241 -1.30 14.08 -13.66
C TRP A 241 -2.76 13.82 -13.29
N CYS A 242 -3.19 14.45 -12.20
CA CYS A 242 -4.52 14.39 -11.66
C CYS A 242 -4.98 15.79 -11.24
N THR A 243 -6.29 16.02 -11.32
CA THR A 243 -6.94 17.13 -10.60
C THR A 243 -7.40 16.67 -9.22
N PRO A 244 -7.69 17.58 -8.28
CA PRO A 244 -8.32 17.23 -7.01
C PRO A 244 -9.62 16.41 -7.20
N THR A 245 -10.39 16.73 -8.24
CA THR A 245 -11.61 16.00 -8.61
C THR A 245 -11.29 14.55 -8.97
N LEU A 246 -10.25 14.30 -9.75
CA LEU A 246 -9.82 12.95 -10.12
C LEU A 246 -9.28 12.18 -8.91
N ILE A 247 -8.50 12.82 -8.03
CA ILE A 247 -7.99 12.18 -6.81
C ILE A 247 -9.15 11.70 -5.92
N GLU A 248 -10.20 12.50 -5.77
CA GLU A 248 -11.38 12.09 -4.99
C GLU A 248 -12.07 10.86 -5.60
N ARG A 249 -12.16 10.80 -6.93
CA ARG A 249 -12.75 9.66 -7.63
C ARG A 249 -11.88 8.42 -7.53
N LEU A 250 -10.56 8.56 -7.66
CA LEU A 250 -9.61 7.47 -7.44
C LEU A 250 -9.73 6.91 -6.02
N ARG A 251 -9.89 7.78 -5.02
CA ARG A 251 -10.17 7.36 -3.65
C ARG A 251 -11.46 6.53 -3.56
N GLN A 252 -12.53 6.96 -4.23
CA GLN A 252 -13.78 6.21 -4.25
C GLN A 252 -13.62 4.83 -4.91
N VAL A 253 -12.96 4.75 -6.06
CA VAL A 253 -12.63 3.48 -6.75
C VAL A 253 -11.88 2.54 -5.81
N VAL A 254 -10.81 3.03 -5.18
CA VAL A 254 -9.98 2.23 -4.26
C VAL A 254 -10.78 1.73 -3.06
N LEU A 255 -11.67 2.55 -2.49
CA LEU A 255 -12.55 2.15 -1.39
C LEU A 255 -13.58 1.10 -1.82
N GLU A 256 -14.15 1.25 -3.01
CA GLU A 256 -15.11 0.28 -3.56
C GLU A 256 -14.43 -1.07 -3.82
N GLU A 257 -13.28 -1.07 -4.50
CA GLU A 257 -12.51 -2.29 -4.76
C GLU A 257 -12.05 -2.98 -3.48
N SER A 258 -11.55 -2.22 -2.50
CA SER A 258 -11.17 -2.76 -1.20
C SER A 258 -12.35 -3.45 -0.50
N LYS A 259 -13.56 -2.86 -0.53
CA LYS A 259 -14.75 -3.44 0.08
C LYS A 259 -15.25 -4.68 -0.64
N MET A 260 -15.23 -4.69 -1.98
CA MET A 260 -15.59 -5.87 -2.76
C MET A 260 -14.68 -7.04 -2.40
N LEU A 261 -13.38 -6.77 -2.28
CA LEU A 261 -12.38 -7.76 -1.97
C LEU A 261 -12.53 -8.32 -0.55
N ASP A 262 -12.77 -7.45 0.43
CA ASP A 262 -13.06 -7.86 1.81
C ASP A 262 -14.30 -8.75 1.89
N THR A 263 -15.33 -8.44 1.10
CA THR A 263 -16.55 -9.25 1.03
C THR A 263 -16.25 -10.64 0.47
N ALA A 264 -15.49 -10.72 -0.63
CA ALA A 264 -15.08 -11.98 -1.23
C ALA A 264 -14.22 -12.84 -0.28
N ILE A 265 -13.34 -12.21 0.50
CA ILE A 265 -12.52 -12.90 1.51
C ILE A 265 -13.36 -13.36 2.69
N ALA A 266 -14.27 -12.52 3.19
CA ALA A 266 -15.18 -12.88 4.27
C ALA A 266 -16.03 -14.10 3.90
N GLU A 267 -16.52 -14.16 2.66
CA GLU A 267 -17.24 -15.33 2.14
C GLU A 267 -16.33 -16.57 2.09
N ALA A 268 -15.07 -16.42 1.67
CA ALA A 268 -14.10 -17.52 1.57
C ALA A 268 -13.55 -18.02 2.93
N SER A 269 -13.48 -17.15 3.95
CA SER A 269 -12.90 -17.43 5.28
C SER A 269 -13.92 -17.94 6.31
N THR A 270 -15.06 -18.46 5.87
CA THR A 270 -16.14 -18.88 6.78
C THR A 270 -15.84 -20.21 7.46
N ASP A 271 -15.05 -20.13 8.54
CA ASP A 271 -14.90 -21.08 9.68
C ASP A 271 -13.46 -21.58 9.89
N VAL A 272 -12.79 -21.04 10.93
CA VAL A 272 -11.44 -21.45 11.36
C VAL A 272 -11.38 -22.94 11.70
N ASP A 273 -12.42 -23.53 12.30
CA ASP A 273 -12.45 -24.96 12.60
C ASP A 273 -12.46 -25.80 11.31
N LYS A 274 -13.18 -25.35 10.28
CA LYS A 274 -13.13 -25.99 8.95
C LYS A 274 -11.74 -25.87 8.33
N MET A 275 -11.09 -24.71 8.45
CA MET A 275 -9.73 -24.50 7.94
C MET A 275 -8.71 -25.38 8.67
N LEU A 276 -8.79 -25.49 10.00
CA LEU A 276 -7.93 -26.37 10.79
C LEU A 276 -8.12 -27.85 10.40
N LYS A 277 -9.37 -28.31 10.25
CA LYS A 277 -9.67 -29.65 9.74
C LYS A 277 -9.09 -29.87 8.34
N ARG A 278 -9.22 -28.88 7.46
CA ARG A 278 -8.63 -28.92 6.11
C ARG A 278 -7.11 -29.02 6.16
N ALA A 279 -6.44 -28.30 7.07
CA ALA A 279 -4.99 -28.38 7.26
C ALA A 279 -4.52 -29.79 7.59
N VAL A 280 -5.22 -30.46 8.52
CA VAL A 280 -4.93 -31.87 8.86
C VAL A 280 -5.04 -32.78 7.64
N VAL A 281 -6.05 -32.59 6.80
CA VAL A 281 -6.20 -33.37 5.56
C VAL A 281 -5.07 -33.06 4.55
N LEU A 282 -4.71 -31.79 4.39
CA LEU A 282 -3.63 -31.37 3.48
C LEU A 282 -2.26 -31.91 3.90
N SER A 283 -1.99 -31.99 5.21
CA SER A 283 -0.74 -32.53 5.76
C SER A 283 -0.49 -33.99 5.38
N ARG A 284 -1.55 -34.76 5.10
CA ARG A 284 -1.48 -36.19 4.71
C ARG A 284 -1.22 -36.40 3.22
N ARG A 285 -1.13 -35.35 2.41
CA ARG A 285 -0.82 -35.47 0.98
C ARG A 285 0.62 -35.91 0.75
N ARG A 286 0.88 -36.58 -0.37
CA ARG A 286 2.24 -37.02 -0.77
C ARG A 286 3.24 -35.85 -0.85
N LYS A 287 2.77 -34.65 -1.19
CA LYS A 287 3.53 -33.40 -1.13
C LYS A 287 2.67 -32.36 -0.40
N PRO A 288 2.78 -32.24 0.93
CA PRO A 288 1.98 -31.28 1.68
C PRO A 288 2.47 -29.86 1.40
N PRO A 289 1.56 -28.85 1.38
CA PRO A 289 1.97 -27.46 1.37
C PRO A 289 2.76 -27.16 2.64
N GLN A 290 3.88 -26.47 2.51
CA GLN A 290 4.76 -26.14 3.63
C GLN A 290 4.22 -24.90 4.37
N PRO A 291 4.20 -24.90 5.70
CA PRO A 291 3.90 -23.68 6.46
C PRO A 291 5.01 -22.64 6.27
N LEU A 292 4.69 -21.39 6.60
CA LEU A 292 5.67 -20.33 6.75
C LEU A 292 6.69 -20.74 7.82
N GLN A 293 7.98 -20.61 7.52
CA GLN A 293 9.03 -20.95 8.48
C GLN A 293 9.14 -19.83 9.52
N LEU A 294 8.75 -20.13 10.76
CA LEU A 294 8.81 -19.21 11.89
C LEU A 294 10.04 -19.52 12.76
N THR A 295 10.90 -18.53 12.94
CA THR A 295 12.08 -18.55 13.80
C THR A 295 11.70 -18.29 15.27
N SER A 296 12.64 -18.52 16.20
CA SER A 296 12.45 -18.18 17.62
C SER A 296 12.18 -16.69 17.83
N ASP A 297 12.81 -15.83 17.03
CA ASP A 297 12.60 -14.38 17.11
C ASP A 297 11.18 -13.99 16.68
N ASP A 298 10.63 -14.66 15.67
CA ASP A 298 9.25 -14.43 15.23
C ASP A 298 8.23 -14.76 16.34
N TRP A 299 8.50 -15.80 17.14
CA TRP A 299 7.66 -16.18 18.28
C TRP A 299 7.75 -15.18 19.43
N ASN A 300 8.96 -14.67 19.71
CA ASN A 300 9.15 -13.64 20.72
C ASN A 300 8.45 -12.33 20.32
N GLU A 301 8.56 -11.95 19.05
CA GLU A 301 7.88 -10.79 18.49
C GLU A 301 6.35 -10.96 18.52
N LEU A 302 5.83 -12.16 18.21
CA LEU A 302 4.40 -12.47 18.31
C LEU A 302 3.89 -12.31 19.75
N GLU A 303 4.62 -12.81 20.74
CA GLU A 303 4.23 -12.66 22.14
C GLU A 303 4.20 -11.19 22.56
N GLN A 304 5.26 -10.43 22.23
CA GLN A 304 5.32 -8.99 22.52
C GLN A 304 4.18 -8.23 21.84
N TRP A 305 3.86 -8.58 20.60
CA TRP A 305 2.77 -8.00 19.85
C TRP A 305 1.40 -8.33 20.45
N LEU A 306 1.17 -9.56 20.91
CA LEU A 306 -0.06 -9.94 21.63
C LEU A 306 -0.20 -9.15 22.94
N ARG A 307 0.90 -8.97 23.68
CA ARG A 307 0.92 -8.16 24.91
C ARG A 307 0.58 -6.71 24.64
N SER A 308 1.05 -6.14 23.52
CA SER A 308 0.78 -4.74 23.19
C SER A 308 -0.66 -4.48 22.75
N GLN A 309 -1.44 -5.50 22.39
CA GLN A 309 -2.84 -5.30 21.98
C GLN A 309 -3.76 -4.97 23.16
N GLY A 310 -3.47 -5.47 24.36
CA GLY A 310 -4.31 -5.25 25.55
C GLY A 310 -5.69 -5.92 25.52
N GLU A 311 -6.02 -6.67 24.46
CA GLU A 311 -7.29 -7.39 24.29
C GLU A 311 -7.07 -8.77 23.65
N PRO A 312 -8.00 -9.73 23.81
CA PRO A 312 -7.90 -11.04 23.17
C PRO A 312 -7.91 -10.96 21.64
N VAL A 313 -6.92 -11.55 20.99
CA VAL A 313 -6.70 -11.43 19.54
C VAL A 313 -7.09 -12.73 18.83
N HIS A 314 -7.91 -12.61 17.78
CA HIS A 314 -8.29 -13.75 16.94
C HIS A 314 -7.09 -14.29 16.15
N ILE A 315 -6.98 -15.62 15.99
CA ILE A 315 -5.84 -16.24 15.29
C ILE A 315 -5.68 -15.75 13.84
N GLU A 316 -6.77 -15.47 13.13
CA GLU A 316 -6.69 -14.90 11.77
C GLU A 316 -6.03 -13.52 11.77
N ARG A 317 -6.29 -12.71 12.80
CA ARG A 317 -5.65 -11.39 12.98
C ARG A 317 -4.16 -11.54 13.25
N ILE A 318 -3.74 -12.59 13.98
CA ILE A 318 -2.31 -12.93 14.14
C ILE A 318 -1.68 -13.25 12.78
N LEU A 319 -2.30 -14.13 11.99
CA LEU A 319 -1.77 -14.48 10.67
C LEU A 319 -1.70 -13.25 9.74
N THR A 320 -2.75 -12.44 9.76
CA THR A 320 -2.88 -11.30 8.86
C THR A 320 -1.97 -10.17 9.29
N GLU A 321 -2.11 -9.62 10.50
CA GLU A 321 -1.41 -8.39 10.92
C GLU A 321 0.04 -8.64 11.36
N MET A 322 0.32 -9.82 11.94
CA MET A 322 1.64 -10.12 12.49
C MET A 322 2.51 -10.96 11.54
N LEU A 323 1.93 -11.95 10.87
CA LEU A 323 2.66 -12.82 9.93
C LEU A 323 2.55 -12.39 8.47
N GLU A 324 1.76 -11.35 8.18
CA GLU A 324 1.55 -10.81 6.83
C GLU A 324 1.04 -11.86 5.83
N LEU A 325 0.17 -12.76 6.31
CA LEU A 325 -0.34 -13.92 5.58
C LEU A 325 -1.85 -13.81 5.39
N ASP A 326 -2.28 -13.85 4.13
CA ASP A 326 -3.69 -13.70 3.74
C ASP A 326 -4.35 -15.06 3.53
N PRO A 327 -5.69 -15.20 3.72
CA PRO A 327 -6.39 -16.47 3.54
C PRO A 327 -6.25 -17.15 2.17
N ILE A 328 -5.91 -16.37 1.14
CA ILE A 328 -5.67 -16.85 -0.23
C ILE A 328 -4.28 -17.46 -0.42
N ASP A 329 -3.33 -17.16 0.48
CA ASP A 329 -1.95 -17.58 0.33
C ASP A 329 -1.86 -19.10 0.53
N GLU A 330 -1.10 -19.80 -0.32
CA GLU A 330 -0.97 -21.27 -0.26
C GLU A 330 -0.47 -21.76 1.11
N GLN A 331 0.34 -20.92 1.78
CA GLN A 331 0.91 -21.19 3.08
C GLN A 331 -0.05 -20.87 4.25
N TYR A 332 -1.20 -20.23 4.01
CA TYR A 332 -2.11 -19.78 5.06
C TYR A 332 -2.60 -20.93 5.94
N VAL A 333 -3.26 -21.92 5.34
CA VAL A 333 -3.84 -23.06 6.05
C VAL A 333 -2.81 -23.90 6.83
N PRO A 334 -1.64 -24.30 6.26
CA PRO A 334 -0.65 -25.02 7.05
C PRO A 334 -0.03 -24.15 8.16
N THR A 335 0.17 -22.86 7.93
CA THR A 335 0.68 -21.93 8.96
C THR A 335 -0.32 -21.72 10.08
N LEU A 336 -1.61 -21.56 9.76
CA LEU A 336 -2.70 -21.47 10.74
C LEU A 336 -2.66 -22.65 11.70
N HIS A 337 -2.53 -23.87 11.18
CA HIS A 337 -2.47 -25.07 12.01
C HIS A 337 -1.21 -25.10 12.89
N GLN A 338 -0.05 -24.79 12.33
CA GLN A 338 1.22 -24.74 13.08
C GLN A 338 1.17 -23.70 14.20
N VAL A 339 0.66 -22.50 13.91
CA VAL A 339 0.49 -21.43 14.88
C VAL A 339 -0.49 -21.83 15.96
N TRP A 340 -1.64 -22.41 15.58
CA TRP A 340 -2.63 -22.91 16.52
C TRP A 340 -2.03 -23.94 17.48
N GLU A 341 -1.30 -24.95 16.99
CA GLU A 341 -0.66 -25.96 17.85
C GLU A 341 0.40 -25.34 18.76
N LYS A 342 1.22 -24.43 18.23
CA LYS A 342 2.30 -23.80 19.00
C LYS A 342 1.77 -22.91 20.12
N LEU A 343 0.71 -22.15 19.85
CA LEU A 343 0.05 -21.31 20.85
C LEU A 343 -0.53 -22.16 22.00
N HIS A 344 -1.08 -23.35 21.71
CA HIS A 344 -1.55 -24.28 22.76
C HIS A 344 -0.41 -24.85 23.62
N GLN A 345 0.80 -24.94 23.07
CA GLN A 345 1.97 -25.44 23.79
C GLN A 345 2.66 -24.34 24.63
N ASP A 346 2.41 -23.07 24.33
CA ASP A 346 3.02 -21.94 25.05
C ASP A 346 2.26 -21.62 26.34
N LYS A 347 2.86 -21.93 27.49
CA LYS A 347 2.27 -21.71 28.82
C LYS A 347 2.05 -20.24 29.17
N ARG A 348 2.65 -19.30 28.43
CA ARG A 348 2.53 -17.86 28.66
C ARG A 348 1.26 -17.29 28.02
N LEU A 349 0.64 -18.05 27.12
CA LEU A 349 -0.55 -17.66 26.37
C LEU A 349 -1.71 -18.57 26.73
N THR A 350 -2.92 -18.08 26.59
CA THR A 350 -4.13 -18.87 26.80
C THR A 350 -5.22 -18.51 25.80
N CYS A 351 -6.00 -19.51 25.44
CA CYS A 351 -7.14 -19.37 24.56
C CYS A 351 -8.38 -19.03 25.39
N VAL A 352 -8.97 -17.87 25.14
CA VAL A 352 -10.15 -17.37 25.89
C VAL A 352 -11.47 -17.58 25.13
N GLY A 353 -11.47 -18.48 24.15
CA GLY A 353 -12.63 -18.86 23.34
C GLY A 353 -12.60 -18.28 21.93
N ASN A 354 -13.33 -18.91 21.00
CA ASN A 354 -13.44 -18.55 19.58
C ASN A 354 -12.06 -18.25 18.92
N HIS A 355 -11.07 -19.11 19.17
CA HIS A 355 -9.69 -18.95 18.65
C HIS A 355 -9.02 -17.61 18.99
N LYS A 356 -9.44 -16.96 20.09
CA LYS A 356 -8.82 -15.74 20.61
C LYS A 356 -7.76 -16.06 21.65
N TRP A 357 -6.63 -15.38 21.53
CA TRP A 357 -5.45 -15.59 22.36
C TRP A 357 -5.11 -14.34 23.16
N LEU A 358 -4.67 -14.55 24.40
CA LEU A 358 -4.26 -13.50 25.32
C LEU A 358 -3.06 -13.99 26.16
N PRO A 359 -2.13 -13.10 26.56
CA PRO A 359 -1.16 -13.41 27.62
C PRO A 359 -1.85 -13.79 28.93
N VAL A 360 -1.35 -14.82 29.62
CA VAL A 360 -1.96 -15.33 30.87
C VAL A 360 -1.96 -14.26 31.97
N ASP A 361 -0.91 -13.44 32.04
CA ASP A 361 -0.77 -12.35 33.01
C ASP A 361 -1.67 -11.14 32.72
N ALA A 362 -2.28 -11.09 31.54
CA ALA A 362 -3.30 -10.08 31.21
C ALA A 362 -4.72 -10.49 31.67
N ILE A 363 -4.90 -11.70 32.20
CA ILE A 363 -6.18 -12.12 32.79
C ILE A 363 -6.33 -11.50 34.18
N PRO A 364 -7.39 -10.70 34.42
CA PRO A 364 -7.63 -10.14 35.75
C PRO A 364 -7.88 -11.23 36.80
N GLU A 365 -7.35 -11.07 38.01
CA GLU A 365 -7.51 -12.06 39.10
C GLU A 365 -8.98 -12.37 39.43
N TRP A 366 -9.88 -11.39 39.28
CA TRP A 366 -11.30 -11.57 39.55
C TRP A 366 -11.95 -12.63 38.65
N VAL A 367 -11.39 -12.93 37.47
CA VAL A 367 -11.88 -14.01 36.58
C VAL A 367 -11.73 -15.39 37.24
N HIS A 368 -10.73 -15.55 38.12
CA HIS A 368 -10.52 -16.77 38.88
C HIS A 368 -11.35 -16.82 40.17
N THR A 369 -12.10 -15.76 40.48
CA THR A 369 -12.89 -15.65 41.70
C THR A 369 -14.36 -15.84 41.37
N THR A 370 -15.02 -16.82 42.00
CA THR A 370 -16.48 -16.95 41.86
C THR A 370 -17.15 -15.76 42.55
N PRO A 371 -17.97 -14.94 41.85
CA PRO A 371 -18.72 -13.88 42.49
C PRO A 371 -19.54 -14.41 43.66
N GLN A 372 -19.54 -13.71 44.79
CA GLN A 372 -20.24 -14.18 46.00
C GLN A 372 -21.74 -14.43 45.77
N ALA A 373 -22.35 -13.72 44.82
CA ALA A 373 -23.74 -13.92 44.39
C ALA A 373 -24.00 -15.30 43.73
N LEU A 374 -22.96 -15.96 43.22
CA LEU A 374 -23.04 -17.29 42.58
C LEU A 374 -22.60 -18.42 43.52
N ILE A 375 -22.13 -18.09 44.74
CA ILE A 375 -21.84 -19.09 45.75
C ILE A 375 -23.19 -19.52 46.35
N PRO A 376 -23.60 -20.80 46.22
CA PRO A 376 -24.86 -21.26 46.76
C PRO A 376 -24.88 -21.02 48.27
N GLN A 377 -25.94 -20.36 48.76
CA GLN A 377 -26.09 -20.18 50.19
C GLN A 377 -26.32 -21.54 50.85
N PRO A 378 -25.75 -21.77 52.05
CA PRO A 378 -26.03 -22.98 52.79
C PRO A 378 -27.55 -23.12 52.99
N PRO A 379 -28.10 -24.34 52.88
CA PRO A 379 -29.51 -24.56 53.14
C PRO A 379 -29.85 -24.00 54.52
N LEU A 380 -30.94 -23.24 54.60
CA LEU A 380 -31.45 -22.74 55.88
C LEU A 380 -31.55 -23.92 56.84
N PRO A 381 -31.10 -23.77 58.10
CA PRO A 381 -31.32 -24.81 59.10
C PRO A 381 -32.81 -25.17 59.12
N PRO A 382 -33.16 -26.46 59.27
CA PRO A 382 -34.55 -26.85 59.39
C PRO A 382 -35.18 -26.04 60.54
N PRO A 383 -36.41 -25.52 60.38
CA PRO A 383 -37.07 -24.79 61.45
C PRO A 383 -37.13 -25.66 62.71
N GLU A 384 -36.73 -25.10 63.85
CA GLU A 384 -36.65 -25.78 65.17
C GLU A 384 -38.01 -26.39 65.61
N ASP A 385 -39.12 -26.01 64.96
CA ASP A 385 -40.46 -26.46 65.30
C ASP A 385 -40.84 -27.86 64.77
N LEU A 386 -39.95 -28.56 64.04
CA LEU A 386 -40.23 -29.92 63.55
C LEU A 386 -39.83 -31.05 64.52
N GLU A 387 -38.95 -30.80 65.49
CA GLU A 387 -38.60 -31.82 66.51
C GLU A 387 -39.63 -31.88 67.65
N ALA A 388 -40.39 -30.81 67.88
CA ALA A 388 -41.44 -30.79 68.90
C ALA A 388 -42.71 -31.55 68.49
N SER A 389 -42.92 -31.82 67.19
CA SER A 389 -44.15 -32.49 66.71
C SER A 389 -44.00 -34.00 66.43
N MET A 390 -42.80 -34.57 66.58
CA MET A 390 -42.58 -36.02 66.44
C MET A 390 -42.46 -36.76 67.79
N SER A 391 -42.61 -36.05 68.91
CA SER A 391 -42.61 -36.65 70.25
C SER A 391 -44.00 -37.09 70.74
N ASP A 392 -45.06 -36.76 69.99
CA ASP A 392 -46.48 -37.01 70.35
C ASP A 392 -47.24 -37.89 69.33
N LEU A 393 -46.57 -38.84 68.66
CA LEU A 393 -47.22 -39.89 67.87
C LEU A 393 -46.79 -41.30 68.26
#